data_AF-N9R6Z1-F1
#
_entry.id   AF-N9R6Z1-F1
#
_cell.length_a   1.000
_cell.length_b   1.000
_cell.length_c   1.000
_cell.angle_alpha   90.00
_cell.angle_beta   90.00
_cell.angle_gamma   90.00
#
_symmetry.space_group_name_H-M   'P 1'
#
loop_
_entity.id
_entity.type
_entity.pdbx_description
1 polymer ?
#
loop_
_entity_poly.entity_id
_entity_poly.type
_entity_poly.pdbx_seq_one_letter_code
_entity_poly.pdbx_strand_id
1 'polypeptide(L)' 'MIEQNQDNLGDLNKQILLAKQQVDHWGTVSTRGKTPEEAAQIDEQFYLANSNLKKLKKRRQDLVSKLNAKTSLPT' A
#
# COMPACT_ATOMS: atom_id res chain seq x y z
N MET A 1 25.72 9.46 -5.04
CA MET A 1 24.26 9.69 -5.00
C MET A 1 23.78 9.16 -3.66
N ILE A 2 23.40 10.04 -2.74
CA ILE A 2 22.94 9.64 -1.40
C ILE A 2 21.49 9.22 -1.56
N GLU A 3 21.22 7.91 -1.43
CA GLU A 3 19.87 7.36 -1.33
C GLU A 3 19.12 8.08 -0.22
N GLN A 4 18.03 8.74 -0.58
CA GLN A 4 17.17 9.41 0.38
C GLN A 4 16.39 8.36 1.18
N ASN A 5 17.04 7.82 2.20
CA ASN A 5 16.41 7.14 3.33
C ASN A 5 15.63 8.16 4.16
N GLN A 6 14.49 8.62 3.64
CA GLN A 6 13.48 9.25 4.46
C GLN A 6 12.18 8.46 4.31
N ASP A 7 11.97 7.52 5.23
CA ASP A 7 10.64 7.05 5.65
C ASP A 7 9.85 8.23 6.24
N ASN A 8 9.62 9.27 5.45
CA ASN A 8 8.76 10.39 5.75
C ASN A 8 7.33 9.86 5.70
N LEU A 9 6.59 10.00 6.80
CA LEU A 9 5.19 9.59 6.91
C LEU A 9 4.32 10.12 5.76
N GLY A 10 4.62 11.32 5.26
CA GLY A 10 4.00 11.93 4.09
C GLY A 10 4.29 11.20 2.78
N ASP A 11 5.51 10.71 2.56
CA ASP A 11 5.84 9.88 1.39
C ASP A 11 5.12 8.53 1.48
N LEU A 12 5.12 7.92 2.66
CA LEU A 12 4.38 6.67 2.89
C LEU A 12 2.86 6.85 2.69
N ASN A 13 2.30 7.99 3.07
CA ASN A 13 0.88 8.30 2.81
C ASN A 13 0.59 8.44 1.31
N LYS A 14 1.49 9.02 0.52
CA LYS A 14 1.37 9.05 -0.95
C LYS A 14 1.41 7.64 -1.54
N GLN A 15 2.37 6.81 -1.09
CA GLN A 15 2.43 5.40 -1.52
C GLN A 15 1.14 4.64 -1.17
N ILE A 16 0.57 4.86 0.02
CA ILE A 16 -0.72 4.27 0.42
C ILE A 16 -1.85 4.75 -0.49
N LEU A 17 -1.90 6.03 -0.83
CA LEU A 17 -2.92 6.58 -1.73
C LEU A 17 -2.85 5.92 -3.11
N LEU A 18 -1.65 5.82 -3.68
CA LEU A 18 -1.44 5.16 -4.97
C LEU A 18 -1.82 3.67 -4.91
N ALA A 19 -1.43 2.97 -3.84
CA ALA A 19 -1.80 1.57 -3.65
C ALA A 19 -3.32 1.38 -3.51
N LYS A 20 -4.05 2.32 -2.90
CA LYS A 20 -5.53 2.29 -2.87
C LYS A 20 -6.10 2.44 -4.28
N GLN A 21 -5.62 3.42 -5.05
CA GLN A 21 -6.07 3.62 -6.43
C GLN A 21 -5.83 2.39 -7.30
N GLN A 22 -4.72 1.68 -7.10
CA GLN A 22 -4.45 0.41 -7.79
C GLN A 22 -5.43 -0.70 -7.40
N VAL A 23 -5.74 -0.84 -6.11
CA VAL A 23 -6.76 -1.79 -5.63
C VAL A 23 -8.12 -1.46 -6.24
N ASP A 24 -8.51 -0.19 -6.23
CA ASP A 24 -9.80 0.26 -6.77
C ASP A 24 -9.86 0.02 -8.28
N HIS A 25 -8.76 0.27 -9.00
CA HIS A 25 -8.67 -0.02 -10.43
C HIS A 25 -8.89 -1.52 -10.70
N TRP A 26 -8.07 -2.39 -10.11
CA TRP A 26 -8.17 -3.83 -10.36
C TRP A 26 -9.49 -4.43 -9.84
N GLY A 27 -10.08 -3.87 -8.79
CA GLY A 27 -11.38 -4.30 -8.26
C GLY A 27 -12.58 -3.81 -9.08
N THR A 28 -12.39 -2.85 -9.99
CA THR A 28 -13.45 -2.34 -10.87
C THR A 28 -13.28 -2.76 -12.33
N VAL A 29 -12.12 -3.30 -12.70
CA VAL A 29 -11.89 -3.87 -14.03
C VAL A 29 -12.84 -5.04 -14.24
N SER A 30 -13.66 -4.94 -15.28
CA SER A 30 -14.61 -5.99 -15.65
C SER A 30 -13.88 -7.19 -16.26
N THR A 31 -14.30 -8.39 -15.87
CA THR A 31 -13.88 -9.67 -16.47
C THR A 31 -14.79 -10.11 -17.62
N ARG A 32 -15.83 -9.33 -17.95
CA ARG A 32 -16.77 -9.67 -19.02
C ARG A 32 -16.08 -9.67 -20.39
N GLY A 33 -16.19 -10.78 -21.11
CA GLY A 33 -15.62 -10.94 -22.45
C GLY A 33 -14.11 -11.23 -22.44
N LYS A 34 -13.52 -11.45 -21.26
CA LYS A 34 -12.12 -11.89 -21.11
C LYS A 34 -12.02 -13.40 -21.10
N THR A 35 -10.87 -13.92 -21.50
CA THR A 35 -10.58 -15.36 -21.34
C THR A 35 -10.39 -15.71 -19.86
N PRO A 36 -10.49 -16.99 -19.48
CA PRO A 36 -10.20 -17.42 -18.12
C PRO A 36 -8.81 -16.99 -17.63
N GLU A 37 -7.81 -17.01 -18.50
CA GLU A 37 -6.44 -16.60 -18.18
C GLU A 37 -6.34 -15.10 -17.91
N GLU A 38 -7.00 -14.27 -18.73
CA GLU A 38 -7.06 -12.83 -18.53
C GLU A 38 -7.84 -12.46 -17.25
N ALA A 39 -8.91 -13.18 -16.93
CA ALA A 39 -9.65 -13.00 -15.68
C ALA A 39 -8.78 -13.38 -14.47
N ALA A 40 -8.06 -14.51 -14.54
CA ALA A 40 -7.13 -14.92 -13.50
C ALA A 40 -5.99 -13.91 -13.29
N GLN A 41 -5.49 -13.30 -14.38
CA GLN A 41 -4.51 -12.23 -14.28
C GLN A 41 -5.07 -11.00 -13.56
N ILE A 42 -6.32 -10.62 -13.81
CA ILE A 42 -6.96 -9.50 -13.09
C ILE A 42 -7.07 -9.81 -11.60
N ASP A 43 -7.49 -11.03 -11.26
CA ASP A 43 -7.58 -11.47 -9.86
C ASP A 43 -6.21 -11.47 -9.19
N GLU A 44 -5.16 -11.93 -9.89
CA GLU A 44 -3.77 -11.88 -9.39
C GLU A 44 -3.32 -10.44 -9.14
N GLN A 45 -3.56 -9.53 -10.10
CA GLN A 45 -3.20 -8.12 -9.95
C GLN A 45 -3.95 -7.45 -8.80
N PHE A 46 -5.24 -7.76 -8.63
CA PHE A 46 -6.03 -7.30 -7.49
C PHE A 46 -5.47 -7.82 -6.16
N TYR A 47 -5.10 -9.10 -6.09
CA TYR A 47 -4.48 -9.69 -4.91
C TYR A 47 -3.14 -9.01 -4.57
N LEU A 48 -2.27 -8.82 -5.56
CA LEU A 48 -0.97 -8.16 -5.39
C LEU A 48 -1.13 -6.71 -4.91
N ALA A 49 -2.05 -5.95 -5.51
CA ALA A 49 -2.35 -4.58 -5.10
C ALA A 49 -2.83 -4.51 -3.65
N ASN A 50 -3.74 -5.41 -3.25
CA ASN A 50 -4.23 -5.50 -1.87
C ASN A 50 -3.13 -5.87 -0.87
N SER A 51 -2.28 -6.84 -1.24
CA SER A 51 -1.13 -7.26 -0.43
C SER A 51 -0.17 -6.09 -0.20
N ASN A 52 0.13 -5.31 -1.25
CA ASN A 52 0.96 -4.12 -1.15
C ASN A 52 0.32 -3.05 -0.24
N LEU A 53 -0.96 -2.74 -0.43
CA LEU A 53 -1.69 -1.79 0.40
C LEU A 53 -1.66 -2.18 1.89
N LYS A 54 -1.83 -3.47 2.20
CA LYS A 54 -1.76 -3.99 3.57
C LYS A 54 -0.37 -3.79 4.19
N LYS A 55 0.70 -4.07 3.43
CA LYS A 55 2.09 -3.85 3.88
C LYS A 55 2.36 -2.38 4.17
N LEU A 56 1.94 -1.48 3.29
CA LEU A 56 2.14 -0.03 3.47
C LEU A 56 1.36 0.51 4.68
N LYS A 57 0.10 0.08 4.87
CA LYS A 57 -0.69 0.43 6.07
C LYS A 57 -0.01 -0.05 7.36
N LYS A 58 0.53 -1.27 7.37
CA LYS A 58 1.28 -1.81 8.51
C LYS A 58 2.53 -0.97 8.81
N ARG A 59 3.35 -0.68 7.79
CA ARG A 59 4.53 0.21 7.94
C ARG A 59 4.15 1.57 8.54
N ARG A 60 3.01 2.15 8.11
CA ARG A 60 2.53 3.43 8.64
C ARG A 60 2.17 3.31 10.12
N GLN A 61 1.46 2.25 10.49
CA GLN A 61 1.10 1.98 11.87
C GLN A 61 2.33 1.78 12.75
N ASP A 62 3.33 1.06 12.27
CA ASP A 62 4.59 0.85 12.99
C ASP A 62 5.36 2.16 13.20
N LEU A 63 5.43 3.03 12.19
CA LEU A 63 6.06 4.35 12.30
C LEU A 63 5.34 5.25 13.29
N VAL A 64 4.01 5.33 13.22
CA VAL A 64 3.20 6.13 14.16
C VAL A 64 3.39 5.61 15.59
N SER A 65 3.41 4.30 15.78
CA SER A 65 3.63 3.69 17.10
C SER A 65 5.01 4.05 17.66
N LYS A 66 6.06 4.02 16.82
CA LYS A 66 7.42 4.44 17.21
C LYS A 66 7.51 5.92 17.58
N LEU A 67 6.81 6.79 16.86
CA LEU A 67 6.77 8.23 17.17
C LEU A 67 6.08 8.47 18.52
N ASN A 68 4.93 7.83 18.76
CA ASN A 68 4.19 7.96 20.02
C ASN A 68 4.99 7.41 21.21
N ALA A 69 5.75 6.33 21.03
CA ALA A 69 6.63 5.76 22.05
C ALA A 69 7.78 6.72 22.43
N LYS A 70 8.31 7.49 21.48
CA LYS A 70 9.36 8.50 21.75
C LYS A 70 8.83 9.71 22.50
N THR A 71 7.58 10.11 22.24
CA THR A 71 6.96 11.27 22.90
C THR A 71 6.41 10.96 24.31
N SER A 72 6.42 9.68 24.72
CA SER A 72 5.87 9.23 26.01
C SER A 72 6.93 8.89 27.07
N LEU A 73 8.22 9.12 26.81
CA LEU A 73 9.23 9.11 27.88
C LEU A 73 9.07 10.39 28.74
N PRO A 74 8.81 10.26 30.06
CA PRO A 74 8.78 11.41 30.96
C PRO A 74 10.20 11.88 31.28
N THR A 75 10.34 13.19 31.45
CA THR A 75 11.51 13.86 32.03
C THR A 75 11.66 13.50 33.51
#